data_AF-A0A061IS15-F1
#
_entry.id   AF-A0A061IS15-F1
#
_cell.length_a   1.000
_cell.length_b   1.000
_cell.length_c   1.000
_cell.angle_alpha   90.00
_cell.angle_beta   90.00
_cell.angle_gamma   90.00
#
_symmetry.space_group_name_H-M   'P 1'
#
loop_
_entity.id
_entity.type
_entity.pdbx_description
1 polymer ?
#
loop_
_entity_poly.entity_id
_entity_poly.type
_entity_poly.pdbx_seq_one_letter_code
_entity_poly.pdbx_strand_id
1 'polypeptide(L)'
;MVLYVAAAPRGVWALPCATLESGRPVVGVVNVAPADLFHGRLATRIAAHEIAHALGFAYGNMVAGRMVRNVTGVRGRKLSVVVGSTNAAMAAREHYDCDDIQGMELNDFNGDGTALESHWSKRNAKDELMAPLGGAGYYTELTLAAFADLGYYKANWAMAEPRGWGQAVGV
;
A
#
# COMPACT_ATOMS: atom_id res chain seq x y z
N MET A 1 11.30 9.12 13.25
CA MET A 1 9.92 8.77 13.60
C MET A 1 9.91 8.14 14.98
N VAL A 2 8.90 8.42 15.78
CA VAL A 2 8.59 7.70 17.03
C VAL A 2 7.36 6.83 16.76
N LEU A 3 7.42 5.56 17.16
CA LEU A 3 6.31 4.62 17.02
C LEU A 3 5.88 4.14 18.40
N TYR A 4 4.63 4.42 18.77
CA TYR A 4 4.00 3.88 19.97
C TYR A 4 3.32 2.56 19.63
N VAL A 5 3.58 1.53 20.42
CA VAL A 5 3.02 0.19 20.19
C VAL A 5 2.14 -0.19 21.38
N ALA A 6 0.92 -0.61 21.09
CA ALA A 6 -0.03 -1.15 22.05
C ALA A 6 -0.41 -2.59 21.68
N ALA A 7 -0.83 -3.36 22.68
CA ALA A 7 -1.31 -4.72 22.51
C ALA A 7 -2.68 -4.90 23.17
N ALA A 8 -3.71 -4.30 22.57
CA ALA A 8 -5.09 -4.33 23.08
C ALA A 8 -6.02 -5.21 22.22
N PRO A 9 -7.11 -5.77 22.79
CA PRO A 9 -8.02 -6.69 22.09
C PRO A 9 -8.81 -6.09 20.91
N ARG A 10 -8.68 -4.80 20.62
CA ARG A 10 -9.53 -4.06 19.66
C ARG A 10 -9.02 -4.14 18.21
N GLY A 11 -8.58 -5.31 17.78
CA GLY A 11 -8.09 -5.56 16.42
C GLY A 11 -6.71 -4.99 16.12
N VAL A 12 -6.28 -5.10 14.87
CA VAL A 12 -4.98 -4.63 14.39
C VAL A 12 -5.18 -3.38 13.55
N TRP A 13 -4.48 -2.31 13.87
CA TRP A 13 -4.60 -1.02 13.18
C TRP A 13 -3.41 -0.11 13.47
N ALA A 14 -3.18 0.84 12.59
CA ALA A 14 -2.19 1.89 12.78
C ALA A 14 -2.54 3.17 12.04
N LEU A 15 -2.01 4.28 12.54
CA LEU A 15 -2.19 5.60 11.95
C LEU A 15 -1.09 6.57 12.37
N PRO A 16 -0.81 7.61 11.54
CA PRO A 16 0.04 8.71 11.94
C PRO A 16 -0.67 9.59 12.99
N CYS A 17 0.02 9.93 14.08
CA CYS A 17 -0.49 10.81 15.14
C CYS A 17 0.06 12.24 15.04
N ALA A 18 1.23 12.43 14.43
CA ALA A 18 1.79 13.76 14.17
C ALA A 18 2.59 13.78 12.87
N THR A 19 2.50 14.89 12.14
CA THR A 19 3.18 15.14 10.87
C THR A 19 3.96 16.44 10.93
N LEU A 20 4.98 16.56 10.08
CA LEU A 20 5.61 17.85 9.77
C LEU A 20 4.70 18.67 8.84
N GLU A 21 5.02 19.95 8.64
CA GLU A 21 4.36 20.81 7.63
C GLU A 21 4.43 20.22 6.22
N SER A 22 5.49 19.44 5.94
CA SER A 22 5.64 18.69 4.69
C SER A 22 4.65 17.53 4.50
N GLY A 23 3.81 17.23 5.50
CA GLY A 23 2.90 16.08 5.50
C GLY A 23 3.56 14.77 5.94
N ARG A 24 4.87 14.73 6.12
CA ARG A 24 5.62 13.54 6.55
C ARG A 24 5.24 13.11 7.97
N PRO A 25 4.79 11.86 8.19
CA PRO A 25 4.58 11.32 9.53
C PRO A 25 5.86 11.27 10.36
N VAL A 26 5.78 11.72 11.61
CA VAL A 26 6.90 11.70 12.57
C VAL A 26 6.55 11.01 13.88
N VAL A 27 5.28 10.93 14.23
CA VAL A 27 4.76 10.09 15.31
C VAL A 27 3.67 9.20 14.74
N GLY A 28 3.73 7.90 15.00
CA GLY A 28 2.68 6.95 14.65
C GLY A 28 2.34 6.06 15.84
N VAL A 29 1.18 5.44 15.77
CA VAL A 29 0.75 4.41 16.71
C VAL A 29 0.38 3.14 15.94
N VAL A 30 0.70 1.99 16.52
CA VAL A 30 0.24 0.68 16.06
C VAL A 30 -0.38 -0.04 17.25
N ASN A 31 -1.58 -0.59 17.08
CA ASN A 31 -2.12 -1.59 17.98
C ASN A 31 -2.06 -2.96 17.33
N VAL A 32 -1.53 -3.94 18.04
CA VAL A 32 -1.54 -5.34 17.61
C VAL A 32 -2.48 -6.12 18.52
N ALA A 33 -3.44 -6.85 17.96
CA ALA A 33 -4.27 -7.74 18.76
C ALA A 33 -3.47 -9.00 19.12
N PRO A 34 -3.32 -9.35 20.42
CA PRO A 34 -2.61 -10.56 20.83
C PRO A 34 -3.17 -11.85 20.22
N ALA A 35 -4.47 -11.87 19.90
CA ALA A 35 -5.13 -12.99 19.24
C ALA A 35 -4.66 -13.22 17.78
N ASP A 36 -3.97 -12.26 17.16
CA ASP A 36 -3.47 -12.39 15.79
C ASP A 36 -1.96 -12.76 15.76
N LEU A 37 -1.33 -12.93 16.92
CA LEU A 37 0.11 -13.15 17.07
C LEU A 37 0.54 -14.63 17.05
N PHE A 38 -0.37 -15.58 16.77
CA PHE A 38 -0.08 -17.02 16.90
C PHE A 38 0.86 -17.58 15.83
N HIS A 39 1.01 -16.92 14.68
CA HIS A 39 1.86 -17.36 13.58
C HIS A 39 2.91 -16.32 13.26
N GLY A 40 4.17 -16.56 13.64
CA GLY A 40 5.24 -15.56 13.59
C GLY A 40 5.42 -14.88 12.23
N ARG A 41 5.38 -15.64 11.13
CA ARG A 41 5.46 -15.04 9.76
C ARG A 41 4.28 -14.12 9.47
N LEU A 42 3.05 -14.58 9.70
CA LEU A 42 1.84 -13.79 9.43
C LEU A 42 1.80 -12.55 10.31
N ALA A 43 2.05 -12.70 11.62
CA ALA A 43 2.11 -11.62 12.58
C ALA A 43 3.14 -10.55 12.18
N THR A 44 4.31 -10.96 11.67
CA THR A 44 5.34 -10.04 11.17
C THR A 44 4.84 -9.24 9.97
N ARG A 45 4.11 -9.87 9.03
CA ARG A 45 3.58 -9.17 7.85
C ARG A 45 2.43 -8.23 8.19
N ILE A 46 1.55 -8.63 9.09
CA ILE A 46 0.51 -7.76 9.63
C ILE A 46 1.13 -6.55 10.33
N ALA A 47 2.12 -6.75 11.20
CA ALA A 47 2.80 -5.63 11.86
C ALA A 47 3.49 -4.69 10.85
N ALA A 48 4.14 -5.24 9.82
CA ALA A 48 4.76 -4.43 8.78
C ALA A 48 3.73 -3.63 7.95
N HIS A 49 2.57 -4.21 7.66
CA HIS A 49 1.45 -3.56 6.98
C HIS A 49 0.94 -2.35 7.79
N GLU A 50 0.69 -2.55 9.07
CA GLU A 50 0.26 -1.47 9.96
C GLU A 50 1.33 -0.38 10.11
N ILE A 51 2.59 -0.77 10.26
CA ILE A 51 3.69 0.19 10.31
C ILE A 51 3.76 1.02 9.01
N ALA A 52 3.48 0.42 7.85
CA ALA A 52 3.42 1.16 6.59
C ALA A 52 2.31 2.23 6.58
N HIS A 53 1.13 1.94 7.14
CA HIS A 53 0.11 2.98 7.36
C HIS A 53 0.59 4.09 8.28
N ALA A 54 1.21 3.77 9.42
CA ALA A 54 1.79 4.77 10.32
C ALA A 54 2.90 5.61 9.67
N LEU A 55 3.61 5.05 8.67
CA LEU A 55 4.63 5.73 7.88
C LEU A 55 4.06 6.61 6.76
N GLY A 56 2.76 6.58 6.52
CA GLY A 56 2.08 7.45 5.55
C GLY A 56 1.62 6.76 4.28
N PHE A 57 1.60 5.42 4.22
CA PHE A 57 0.89 4.70 3.17
C PHE A 57 -0.62 4.89 3.37
N ALA A 58 -1.15 6.00 2.86
CA ALA A 58 -2.55 6.33 2.97
C ALA A 58 -2.99 7.12 1.73
N TYR A 59 -4.21 6.89 1.28
CA TYR A 59 -4.79 7.56 0.11
C TYR A 59 -4.70 9.09 0.24
N GLY A 60 -4.99 9.65 1.42
CA GLY A 60 -4.88 11.09 1.66
C GLY A 60 -3.46 11.64 1.46
N ASN A 61 -2.43 10.91 1.88
CA ASN A 61 -1.04 11.29 1.65
C ASN A 61 -0.67 11.19 0.17
N MET A 62 -1.17 10.17 -0.53
CA MET A 62 -0.98 10.03 -1.99
C MET A 62 -1.67 11.15 -2.78
N VAL A 63 -2.85 11.59 -2.35
CA VAL A 63 -3.55 12.77 -2.91
C VAL A 63 -2.71 14.03 -2.68
N ALA A 64 -2.26 14.26 -1.45
CA ALA A 64 -1.43 15.42 -1.11
C ALA A 64 -0.12 15.44 -1.92
N GLY A 65 0.48 14.27 -2.14
CA GLY A 65 1.65 14.07 -3.00
C GLY A 65 1.37 14.10 -4.50
N ARG A 66 0.13 14.34 -4.94
CA ARG A 66 -0.30 14.35 -6.36
C ARG A 66 0.04 13.04 -7.10
N MET A 67 -0.04 11.91 -6.39
CA MET A 67 0.34 10.59 -6.92
C MET A 67 -0.82 9.84 -7.58
N VAL A 68 -2.07 10.23 -7.30
CA VAL A 68 -3.28 9.51 -7.72
C VAL A 68 -3.96 10.12 -8.94
N ARG A 69 -4.59 9.25 -9.73
CA ARG A 69 -5.38 9.58 -10.92
C ARG A 69 -6.69 8.81 -10.90
N ASN A 70 -7.73 9.44 -11.43
CA ASN A 70 -9.03 8.84 -11.64
C ASN A 70 -9.12 8.31 -13.07
N VAL A 71 -9.36 7.01 -13.23
CA VAL A 71 -9.49 6.33 -14.52
C VAL A 71 -10.86 5.70 -14.61
N THR A 72 -11.59 5.93 -15.70
CA THR A 72 -12.93 5.39 -15.92
C THR A 72 -12.89 4.19 -16.86
N GLY A 73 -13.89 3.31 -16.77
CA GLY A 73 -14.05 2.18 -17.70
C GLY A 73 -13.09 1.01 -17.50
N VAL A 74 -12.19 1.07 -16.52
CA VAL A 74 -11.25 -0.03 -16.20
C VAL A 74 -12.06 -1.28 -15.87
N ARG A 75 -12.05 -2.25 -16.80
CA ARG A 75 -12.82 -3.50 -16.71
C ARG A 75 -14.30 -3.26 -16.37
N GLY A 76 -14.90 -2.24 -16.98
CA GLY A 76 -16.32 -1.90 -16.80
C GLY A 76 -16.64 -1.15 -15.49
N ARG A 77 -15.64 -0.78 -14.68
CA ARG A 77 -15.85 0.03 -13.46
C ARG A 77 -16.21 1.47 -13.81
N LYS A 78 -17.07 2.08 -12.99
CA LYS A 78 -17.42 3.50 -13.11
C LYS A 78 -16.21 4.38 -12.82
N LEU A 79 -15.40 3.99 -11.82
CA LEU A 79 -14.19 4.67 -11.43
C LEU A 79 -13.15 3.66 -10.91
N SER A 80 -11.89 3.91 -11.22
CA SER A 80 -10.75 3.24 -10.60
C SER A 80 -9.73 4.31 -10.23
N VAL A 81 -9.29 4.28 -8.97
CA VAL A 81 -8.26 5.20 -8.48
C VAL A 81 -6.92 4.51 -8.60
N VAL A 82 -6.01 5.12 -9.35
CA VAL A 82 -4.71 4.58 -9.72
C VAL A 82 -3.61 5.45 -9.13
N VAL A 83 -2.64 4.85 -8.47
CA VAL A 83 -1.39 5.51 -8.07
C VAL A 83 -0.44 5.47 -9.26
N GLY A 84 -0.34 6.60 -9.96
CA GLY A 84 0.37 6.78 -11.22
C GLY A 84 1.47 7.83 -11.16
N SER A 85 2.08 8.00 -9.99
CA SER A 85 3.35 8.72 -9.82
C SER A 85 4.51 7.97 -10.46
N THR A 86 5.65 8.64 -10.68
CA THR A 86 6.73 8.14 -11.54
C THR A 86 7.21 6.74 -11.15
N ASN A 87 7.64 6.53 -9.91
CA ASN A 87 8.15 5.22 -9.50
C ASN A 87 7.01 4.20 -9.41
N ALA A 88 5.82 4.58 -8.91
CA ALA A 88 4.69 3.67 -8.78
C ALA A 88 4.22 3.14 -10.16
N ALA A 89 4.19 4.00 -11.18
CA ALA A 89 3.86 3.61 -12.54
C ALA A 89 4.94 2.71 -13.15
N MET A 90 6.22 3.01 -12.93
CA MET A 90 7.32 2.13 -13.38
C MET A 90 7.28 0.76 -12.70
N ALA A 91 7.07 0.73 -11.38
CA ALA A 91 6.93 -0.50 -10.61
C ALA A 91 5.76 -1.35 -11.13
N ALA A 92 4.61 -0.74 -11.42
CA ALA A 92 3.47 -1.43 -12.01
C ALA A 92 3.77 -2.00 -13.41
N ARG A 93 4.41 -1.21 -14.29
CA ARG A 93 4.83 -1.70 -15.63
C ARG A 93 5.71 -2.93 -15.53
N GLU A 94 6.72 -2.87 -14.66
CA GLU A 94 7.66 -3.96 -14.47
C GLU A 94 7.01 -5.17 -13.81
N HIS A 95 6.09 -4.95 -12.86
CA HIS A 95 5.38 -6.01 -12.19
C HIS A 95 4.52 -6.82 -13.16
N TYR A 96 3.76 -6.13 -13.99
CA TYR A 96 2.77 -6.74 -14.86
C TYR A 96 3.28 -7.05 -16.28
N ASP A 97 4.47 -6.58 -16.64
CA ASP A 97 5.02 -6.60 -18.00
C ASP A 97 4.07 -5.92 -19.01
N CYS A 98 3.69 -4.68 -18.69
CA CYS A 98 2.72 -3.90 -19.47
C CYS A 98 3.10 -2.42 -19.50
N ASP A 99 3.67 -1.96 -20.62
CA ASP A 99 4.17 -0.59 -20.76
C ASP A 99 3.07 0.49 -20.69
N ASP A 100 1.87 0.14 -21.15
CA ASP A 100 0.73 1.06 -21.23
C ASP A 100 -0.03 1.21 -19.89
N ILE A 101 0.32 0.41 -18.86
CA ILE A 101 -0.32 0.54 -17.55
C ILE A 101 -0.02 1.92 -16.95
N GLN A 102 -1.07 2.59 -16.47
CA GLN A 102 -0.96 3.95 -15.97
C GLN A 102 -0.45 4.03 -14.52
N GLY A 103 -0.42 2.90 -13.81
CA GLY A 103 -0.04 2.80 -12.41
C GLY A 103 -0.72 1.64 -11.71
N MET A 104 -0.61 1.62 -10.38
CA MET A 104 -1.19 0.57 -9.55
C MET A 104 -2.56 0.99 -9.02
N GLU A 105 -3.59 0.16 -9.25
CA GLU A 105 -4.94 0.40 -8.73
C GLU A 105 -5.00 0.26 -7.20
N LEU A 106 -5.70 1.19 -6.55
CA LEU A 106 -6.11 1.05 -5.16
C LEU A 106 -7.33 0.12 -5.04
N ASN A 107 -7.47 -0.48 -3.86
CA ASN A 107 -8.61 -1.34 -3.55
C ASN A 107 -9.88 -0.49 -3.41
N ASP A 108 -10.91 -0.87 -4.15
CA ASP A 108 -12.24 -0.30 -4.06
C ASP A 108 -13.26 -1.43 -4.23
N PHE A 109 -14.06 -1.65 -3.19
CA PHE A 109 -15.05 -2.71 -3.16
C PHE A 109 -16.22 -2.44 -4.11
N ASN A 110 -16.58 -1.18 -4.30
CA ASN A 110 -17.74 -0.80 -5.11
C ASN A 110 -17.35 -0.50 -6.56
N GLY A 111 -16.08 -0.16 -6.83
CA GLY A 111 -15.59 0.16 -8.17
C GLY A 111 -16.16 1.47 -8.72
N ASP A 112 -16.51 2.39 -7.83
CA ASP A 112 -17.08 3.70 -8.11
C ASP A 112 -16.47 4.83 -7.26
N GLY A 113 -15.46 4.51 -6.46
CA GLY A 113 -14.75 5.39 -5.55
C GLY A 113 -15.39 5.54 -4.16
N THR A 114 -16.58 4.99 -3.92
CA THR A 114 -17.30 5.20 -2.64
C THR A 114 -16.83 4.31 -1.50
N ALA A 115 -16.17 3.19 -1.81
CA ALA A 115 -15.58 2.26 -0.85
C ALA A 115 -14.08 2.08 -1.09
N LEU A 116 -13.40 3.18 -1.43
CA LEU A 116 -11.96 3.23 -1.66
C LEU A 116 -11.19 3.06 -0.35
N GLU A 117 -10.17 2.20 -0.38
CA GLU A 117 -9.28 1.96 0.74
C GLU A 117 -7.85 2.42 0.46
N SER A 118 -7.07 2.58 1.53
CA SER A 118 -5.64 2.85 1.45
C SER A 118 -4.81 1.58 1.24
N HIS A 119 -5.28 0.67 0.37
CA HIS A 119 -4.63 -0.60 0.06
C HIS A 119 -4.45 -0.73 -1.45
N TRP A 120 -3.47 -1.52 -1.87
CA TRP A 120 -3.43 -2.00 -3.25
C TRP A 120 -4.62 -2.88 -3.57
N SER A 121 -5.11 -2.81 -4.81
CA SER A 121 -6.18 -3.68 -5.30
C SER A 121 -5.84 -5.15 -5.03
N LYS A 122 -6.66 -5.81 -4.21
CA LYS A 122 -6.48 -7.23 -3.87
C LYS A 122 -6.50 -8.12 -5.12
N ARG A 123 -7.24 -7.72 -6.15
CA ARG A 123 -7.28 -8.41 -7.44
C ARG A 123 -5.89 -8.46 -8.08
N ASN A 124 -5.19 -7.33 -8.05
CA ASN A 124 -3.97 -7.13 -8.83
C ASN A 124 -2.71 -7.48 -8.05
N ALA A 125 -2.74 -7.40 -6.71
CA ALA A 125 -1.58 -7.57 -5.86
C ALA A 125 -1.91 -8.34 -4.57
N LYS A 126 -2.71 -9.42 -4.68
CA LYS A 126 -3.22 -10.20 -3.53
C LYS A 126 -2.17 -10.52 -2.47
N ASP A 127 -0.96 -10.86 -2.89
CA ASP A 127 0.13 -11.31 -2.03
C ASP A 127 1.10 -10.19 -1.61
N GLU A 128 0.81 -8.94 -1.97
CA GLU A 128 1.61 -7.76 -1.64
C GLU A 128 1.33 -7.28 -0.21
N LEU A 129 2.35 -6.71 0.44
CA LEU A 129 2.30 -6.20 1.81
C LEU A 129 1.10 -5.30 2.06
N MET A 130 0.80 -4.35 1.19
CA MET A 130 -0.25 -3.34 1.32
C MET A 130 -1.54 -3.69 0.59
N ALA A 131 -1.74 -4.93 0.17
CA ALA A 131 -3.07 -5.41 -0.20
C ALA A 131 -3.92 -5.68 1.07
N PRO A 132 -5.26 -5.70 0.97
CA PRO A 132 -6.10 -6.11 2.08
C PRO A 132 -5.70 -7.51 2.56
N LEU A 133 -5.61 -7.68 3.87
CA LEU A 133 -5.08 -8.89 4.53
C LEU A 133 -5.67 -10.21 3.97
N GLY A 134 -4.88 -11.28 4.09
CA GLY A 134 -5.22 -12.62 3.58
C GLY A 134 -4.41 -13.09 2.37
N GLY A 135 -3.27 -12.46 2.09
CA GLY A 135 -2.23 -12.92 1.16
C GLY A 135 -0.89 -13.19 1.86
N ALA A 136 0.17 -13.35 1.08
CA ALA A 136 1.51 -13.65 1.61
C ALA A 136 2.22 -12.45 2.30
N GLY A 137 1.87 -11.21 1.92
CA GLY A 137 2.41 -9.98 2.52
C GLY A 137 3.85 -9.65 2.09
N TYR A 138 4.18 -9.85 0.82
CA TYR A 138 5.49 -9.53 0.26
C TYR A 138 5.69 -8.03 0.11
N TYR A 139 6.80 -7.52 0.62
CA TYR A 139 7.19 -6.13 0.50
C TYR A 139 7.88 -5.90 -0.85
N THR A 140 7.05 -5.76 -1.89
CA THR A 140 7.51 -5.67 -3.28
C THR A 140 7.92 -4.25 -3.67
N GLU A 141 8.42 -4.10 -4.89
CA GLU A 141 8.69 -2.81 -5.52
C GLU A 141 7.47 -1.88 -5.57
N LEU A 142 6.23 -2.41 -5.58
CA LEU A 142 5.02 -1.58 -5.62
C LEU A 142 4.90 -0.69 -4.38
N THR A 143 5.01 -1.27 -3.17
CA THR A 143 4.95 -0.49 -1.93
C THR A 143 6.19 0.38 -1.73
N LEU A 144 7.38 -0.12 -2.09
CA LEU A 144 8.61 0.67 -2.04
C LEU A 144 8.51 1.91 -2.93
N ALA A 145 7.90 1.77 -4.11
CA ALA A 145 7.71 2.87 -5.04
C ALA A 145 6.75 3.93 -4.54
N ALA A 146 5.64 3.54 -3.92
CA ALA A 146 4.75 4.50 -3.28
C ALA A 146 5.48 5.29 -2.19
N PHE A 147 6.30 4.65 -1.37
CA PHE A 147 7.08 5.34 -0.33
C PHE A 147 8.15 6.28 -0.89
N ALA A 148 8.80 5.91 -2.00
CA ALA A 148 9.75 6.77 -2.68
C ALA A 148 9.05 8.02 -3.26
N ASP A 149 7.89 7.84 -3.90
CA ASP A 149 7.12 8.91 -4.53
C ASP A 149 6.44 9.85 -3.52
N LEU A 150 6.14 9.37 -2.31
CA LEU A 150 5.73 10.24 -1.19
C LEU A 150 6.81 11.27 -0.81
N GLY A 151 8.06 11.05 -1.21
CA GLY A 151 9.19 11.96 -0.93
C GLY A 151 9.67 11.93 0.52
N TYR A 152 9.08 11.11 1.38
CA TYR A 152 9.46 10.97 2.79
C TYR A 152 10.67 10.05 2.99
N TYR A 153 10.89 9.12 2.06
CA TYR A 153 11.85 8.03 2.19
C TYR A 153 12.61 7.81 0.88
N LYS A 154 13.77 7.14 0.99
CA LYS A 154 14.51 6.61 -0.16
C LYS A 154 14.41 5.09 -0.12
N ALA A 155 13.81 4.50 -1.14
CA ALA A 155 13.69 3.05 -1.25
C ALA A 155 15.05 2.38 -1.54
N ASN A 156 15.28 1.23 -0.93
CA ASN A 156 16.36 0.32 -1.31
C ASN A 156 15.79 -0.80 -2.17
N TRP A 157 15.76 -0.59 -3.48
CA TRP A 157 15.15 -1.50 -4.46
C TRP A 157 15.76 -2.90 -4.49
N ALA A 158 17.03 -3.04 -4.11
CA ALA A 158 17.70 -4.34 -4.05
C ALA A 158 17.11 -5.27 -2.96
N MET A 159 16.32 -4.72 -2.03
CA MET A 159 15.64 -5.46 -0.97
C MET A 159 14.16 -5.74 -1.29
N ALA A 160 13.68 -5.36 -2.48
CA ALA A 160 12.33 -5.69 -2.90
C ALA A 160 12.14 -7.22 -2.90
N GLU A 161 11.08 -7.69 -2.25
CA GLU A 161 10.75 -9.10 -2.27
C GLU A 161 10.20 -9.53 -3.64
N PRO A 162 10.35 -10.81 -4.01
CA PRO A 162 9.89 -11.30 -5.31
C PRO A 162 8.41 -11.05 -5.55
N ARG A 163 8.11 -10.68 -6.79
CA ARG A 163 6.75 -10.65 -7.34
C ARG A 163 6.27 -12.08 -7.54
N GLY A 164 5.11 -12.42 -6.98
CA GLY A 164 4.48 -13.73 -7.21
C GLY A 164 3.15 -13.59 -7.92
N TRP A 165 2.23 -12.85 -7.30
CA TRP A 165 0.87 -12.69 -7.80
C TRP A 165 0.80 -11.65 -8.93
N GLY A 166 0.38 -12.07 -10.13
CA GLY A 166 0.19 -11.15 -11.26
C GLY A 166 1.48 -10.77 -11.99
N GLN A 167 2.60 -11.44 -11.71
CA GLN A 167 3.85 -11.16 -12.39
C GLN A 167 3.74 -11.48 -13.90
N ALA A 168 4.11 -10.50 -14.74
CA ALA A 168 4.24 -10.64 -16.20
C ALA A 168 3.01 -11.24 -16.91
N VAL A 169 1.80 -10.93 -16.40
CA VAL A 169 0.54 -11.41 -16.99
C VAL A 169 0.02 -10.51 -18.12
N GLY A 170 0.64 -9.35 -18.38
CA GLY A 170 0.27 -8.40 -19.43
C GLY A 170 -0.96 -7.52 -19.16
N VAL A 171 -1.54 -7.64 -17.95
CA VAL A 171 -2.80 -7.07 -17.40
C VAL A 171 -4.07 -7.08 -18.24
#